data_AF-A0A2G7FYB5-F1
#
_entry.id   AF-A0A2G7FYB5-F1
#
_cell.length_a   1.000
_cell.length_b   1.000
_cell.length_c   1.000
_cell.angle_alpha   90.00
_cell.angle_beta   90.00
_cell.angle_gamma   90.00
#
_symmetry.space_group_name_H-M   'P 1'
#
loop_
_entity.id
_entity.type
_entity.pdbx_description
1 polymer ?
#
loop_
_entity_poly.entity_id
_entity_poly.type
_entity_poly.pdbx_seq_one_letter_code
_entity_poly.pdbx_strand_id
1 'polypeptide(L)'
;MAAPVLPLQQVKLPALPSTRLTPEQQYWKTFKNPLLIPSPANGPVNLITQPSAPSSASAFPSLTQPPDVFTVTTGARVQIYSIRTRKLLRTVTRFDDTVRGTDVRPDGRVFVAGDDTGALQVFDVNSRAILKSWREHKQPVWVSKFSPSDPTSLFTASDDRTVRLWDLPSENSVKTFVGHTDYVRSGAYMPGSLASSGLLVSGSYDRTVRLWDPRVESRSAMTFKMAAPIESVLPMPTGTTVLAAADNKIAVLDIVAGKPLHMIQSHQKTVTALSLASNGERLLSGALDGHMKVFETTGWNMVSGSKYPSPILSLRAITSGQAQEDKHIAVGMQSGLLSIKTRLSGQQKIKEKERRKEMQALLEGKLEEHDRKVAKQKKLRGSGWEKRFRGRDFIGEGVDIVIEGQDRKRKKEQPWEHDLRKARYSAALDQVLASGDKTAQLTLLTALRHRSALRASLQNRDEVTLQPVLQWVNKSIGEPRLVKLSVEVAMNVLDIYSGNLGQSATIDKMVDRLHRRVRDEVEMAHQACQTKGMLDMLKAA
;
A
#
# COMPACT_ATOMS: atom_id res chain seq x y z
N MET A 1 2.40 -7.12 48.57
CA MET A 1 2.43 -6.24 47.38
C MET A 1 1.03 -6.21 46.77
N ALA A 2 0.44 -5.04 46.55
CA ALA A 2 -0.86 -4.94 45.89
C ALA A 2 -0.70 -5.24 44.40
N ALA A 3 -1.46 -6.21 43.87
CA ALA A 3 -1.44 -6.54 42.45
C ALA A 3 -1.96 -5.34 41.64
N PRO A 4 -1.26 -4.92 40.56
CA PRO A 4 -1.72 -3.84 39.71
C PRO A 4 -3.01 -4.26 39.01
N VAL A 5 -3.95 -3.32 38.92
CA VAL A 5 -5.21 -3.51 38.21
C VAL A 5 -4.91 -3.54 36.71
N LEU A 6 -5.08 -4.70 36.09
CA LEU A 6 -4.90 -4.90 34.66
C LEU A 6 -6.26 -5.16 34.00
N PRO A 7 -6.53 -4.58 32.82
CA PRO A 7 -7.72 -4.90 32.04
C PRO A 7 -7.67 -6.38 31.61
N LEU A 8 -8.83 -6.93 31.24
CA LEU A 8 -8.90 -8.32 30.83
C LEU A 8 -8.07 -8.56 29.57
N GLN A 9 -7.24 -9.59 29.60
CA GLN A 9 -6.51 -10.01 28.42
C GLN A 9 -7.50 -10.54 27.38
N GLN A 10 -7.49 -9.95 26.19
CA GLN A 10 -8.39 -10.39 25.14
C GLN A 10 -8.06 -11.82 24.70
N VAL A 11 -9.08 -12.67 24.59
CA VAL A 11 -8.96 -14.05 24.15
C VAL A 11 -8.56 -14.03 22.67
N LYS A 12 -7.36 -14.54 22.40
CA LYS A 12 -6.86 -14.71 21.03
C LYS A 12 -7.53 -15.94 20.45
N LEU A 13 -8.43 -15.73 19.49
CA LEU A 13 -8.99 -16.83 18.71
C LEU A 13 -7.90 -17.47 17.84
N PRO A 14 -7.92 -18.80 17.65
CA PRO A 14 -7.02 -19.47 16.70
C PRO A 14 -7.31 -18.93 15.30
N ALA A 15 -6.31 -18.49 14.55
CA ALA A 15 -6.51 -17.92 13.22
C ALA A 15 -6.98 -19.00 12.23
N LEU A 16 -7.87 -18.66 11.29
CA LEU A 16 -8.20 -19.56 10.18
C LEU A 16 -7.05 -19.47 9.15
N PRO A 17 -6.72 -20.56 8.45
CA PRO A 17 -5.60 -20.59 7.49
C PRO A 17 -5.63 -19.48 6.44
N SER A 18 -6.82 -19.07 5.97
CA SER A 18 -6.99 -18.06 4.92
C SER A 18 -7.30 -16.64 5.43
N THR A 19 -7.67 -16.47 6.71
CA THR A 19 -8.08 -15.15 7.24
C THR A 19 -6.95 -14.42 7.93
N ARG A 20 -5.79 -15.05 8.13
CA ARG A 20 -4.61 -14.37 8.68
C ARG A 20 -4.06 -13.43 7.61
N LEU A 21 -4.55 -12.20 7.63
CA LEU A 21 -3.92 -11.12 6.89
C LEU A 21 -2.47 -11.00 7.35
N THR A 22 -1.53 -11.27 6.44
CA THR A 22 -0.11 -11.06 6.71
C THR A 22 0.11 -9.60 7.10
N PRO A 23 1.13 -9.27 7.93
CA PRO A 23 1.42 -7.89 8.29
C PRO A 23 1.57 -7.01 7.04
N GLU A 24 2.08 -7.58 5.96
CA GLU A 24 2.22 -6.91 4.68
C GLU A 24 0.88 -6.74 3.95
N GLN A 25 -0.01 -7.72 3.94
CA GLN A 25 -1.37 -7.51 3.42
C GLN A 25 -2.11 -6.43 4.21
N GLN A 26 -1.91 -6.36 5.52
CA GLN A 26 -2.45 -5.27 6.33
C GLN A 26 -1.83 -3.93 5.94
N TYR A 27 -0.50 -3.87 5.76
CA TYR A 27 0.22 -2.71 5.26
C TYR A 27 -0.36 -2.21 3.93
N TRP A 28 -0.53 -3.09 2.94
CA TRP A 28 -1.06 -2.73 1.63
C TRP A 28 -2.55 -2.36 1.68
N LYS A 29 -3.34 -2.94 2.60
CA LYS A 29 -4.71 -2.51 2.89
C LYS A 29 -4.79 -1.16 3.63
N THR A 30 -3.69 -0.65 4.19
CA THR A 30 -3.68 0.69 4.78
C THR A 30 -3.68 1.81 3.74
N PHE A 31 -3.32 1.51 2.48
CA PHE A 31 -3.48 2.42 1.35
C PHE A 31 -4.97 2.58 1.03
N LYS A 32 -5.62 3.47 1.78
CA LYS A 32 -7.06 3.76 1.70
C LYS A 32 -7.29 5.07 0.92
N ASN A 33 -8.53 5.25 0.48
CA ASN A 33 -9.00 6.42 -0.28
C ASN A 33 -8.39 6.51 -1.69
N PRO A 34 -8.80 5.66 -2.64
CA PRO A 34 -8.43 5.84 -4.04
C PRO A 34 -9.03 7.17 -4.53
N LEU A 35 -8.18 8.14 -4.84
CA LEU A 35 -8.58 9.30 -5.61
C LEU A 35 -8.58 8.89 -7.07
N LEU A 36 -9.76 8.86 -7.69
CA LEU A 36 -9.91 8.60 -9.11
C LEU A 36 -9.97 9.94 -9.83
N ILE A 37 -8.90 10.28 -10.55
CA ILE A 37 -8.84 11.48 -11.37
C ILE A 37 -9.05 11.05 -12.82
N PRO A 38 -10.15 11.44 -13.48
CA PRO A 38 -10.28 11.25 -14.92
C PRO A 38 -9.31 12.19 -15.64
N SER A 39 -8.63 11.69 -16.67
CA SER A 39 -7.85 12.55 -17.54
C SER A 39 -8.78 13.46 -18.35
N PRO A 40 -8.42 14.73 -18.62
CA PRO A 40 -9.30 15.70 -19.28
C PRO A 40 -9.78 15.34 -20.70
N ALA A 41 -9.26 14.27 -21.30
CA ALA A 41 -9.61 13.83 -22.65
C ALA A 41 -9.90 12.31 -22.73
N ASN A 42 -10.06 11.61 -21.58
CA ASN A 42 -10.16 10.15 -21.51
C ASN A 42 -9.05 9.38 -22.25
N GLY A 43 -7.94 10.04 -22.56
CA GLY A 43 -6.78 9.41 -23.19
C GLY A 43 -6.09 8.46 -22.21
N PRO A 44 -5.50 7.35 -22.70
CA PRO A 44 -4.80 6.40 -21.84
C PRO A 44 -3.66 7.06 -21.08
N VAL A 45 -3.44 6.63 -19.83
CA VAL A 45 -2.33 7.10 -19.01
C VAL A 45 -1.08 6.30 -19.37
N ASN A 46 -0.26 6.86 -20.26
CA ASN A 46 0.89 6.17 -20.86
C ASN A 46 2.00 5.91 -19.83
N LEU A 47 2.38 6.91 -19.04
CA LEU A 47 3.50 6.81 -18.13
C LEU A 47 3.32 7.72 -16.91
N ILE A 48 3.65 7.20 -15.73
CA ILE A 48 3.72 7.95 -14.47
C ILE A 48 5.17 7.92 -14.00
N THR A 49 5.77 9.09 -13.85
CA THR A 49 7.15 9.22 -13.40
C THR A 49 7.26 10.13 -12.19
N GLN A 50 8.28 9.84 -11.40
CA GLN A 50 8.72 10.68 -10.30
C GLN A 50 10.24 10.87 -10.46
N PRO A 51 10.79 11.98 -9.95
CA PRO A 51 12.23 12.16 -9.87
C PRO A 51 12.88 10.94 -9.20
N SER A 52 13.85 10.32 -9.86
CA SER A 52 14.64 9.26 -9.24
C SER A 52 15.42 9.83 -8.06
N ALA A 53 15.55 9.04 -6.98
CA ALA A 53 16.44 9.42 -5.90
C ALA A 53 17.86 9.60 -6.43
N PRO A 54 18.58 10.67 -6.04
CA PRO A 54 19.95 10.86 -6.44
C PRO A 54 20.80 9.70 -5.87
N SER A 55 21.69 9.16 -6.69
CA SER A 55 22.60 8.07 -6.31
C SER A 55 23.68 8.53 -5.31
N SER A 56 23.91 9.84 -5.19
CA SER A 56 24.78 10.46 -4.19
C SER A 56 24.28 11.86 -3.81
N ALA A 57 24.39 12.22 -2.52
CA ALA A 57 24.06 13.56 -2.03
C ALA A 57 25.04 14.65 -2.54
N SER A 58 26.18 14.26 -3.13
CA SER A 58 27.23 15.15 -3.63
C SER A 58 26.98 15.67 -5.06
N ALA A 59 26.20 14.96 -5.88
CA ALA A 59 25.91 15.38 -7.26
C ALA A 59 24.91 16.55 -7.35
N PHE A 60 24.11 16.74 -6.30
CA PHE A 60 23.01 17.71 -6.28
C PHE A 60 23.00 18.53 -4.96
N PRO A 61 23.86 19.56 -4.85
CA PRO A 61 24.06 20.32 -3.60
C PRO A 61 22.85 21.18 -3.17
N SER A 62 21.82 21.35 -4.01
CA SER A 62 20.63 22.14 -3.70
C SER A 62 19.46 21.36 -3.06
N LEU A 63 19.63 20.06 -2.77
CA LEU A 63 18.56 19.20 -2.23
C LEU A 63 18.46 19.29 -0.68
N THR A 64 17.97 20.41 -0.17
CA THR A 64 17.50 20.47 1.24
C THR A 64 16.13 19.82 1.44
N GLN A 65 15.36 19.61 0.36
CA GLN A 65 14.09 18.88 0.35
C GLN A 65 13.93 18.06 -0.94
N PRO A 66 13.41 16.82 -0.88
CA PRO A 66 13.13 16.05 -2.08
C PRO A 66 11.98 16.73 -2.85
N PRO A 67 12.03 16.76 -4.20
CA PRO A 67 10.99 17.40 -4.99
C PRO A 67 9.61 16.73 -4.75
N ASP A 68 8.64 17.52 -4.29
CA ASP A 68 7.27 17.11 -3.98
C ASP A 68 6.40 17.00 -5.26
N VAL A 69 6.97 16.57 -6.39
CA VAL A 69 6.34 16.58 -7.72
C VAL A 69 6.41 15.21 -8.39
N PHE A 70 5.31 14.79 -9.04
CA PHE A 70 5.29 13.65 -9.95
C PHE A 70 4.57 14.03 -11.25
N THR A 71 4.94 13.39 -12.34
CA THR A 71 4.41 13.66 -13.68
C THR A 71 3.59 12.48 -14.19
N VAL A 72 2.48 12.79 -14.83
CA VAL A 72 1.55 11.84 -15.42
C VAL A 72 1.36 12.23 -16.87
N THR A 73 1.55 11.28 -17.77
CA THR A 73 1.47 11.50 -19.21
C THR A 73 0.15 10.96 -19.72
N THR A 74 -0.64 11.83 -20.36
CA THR A 74 -1.96 11.50 -20.91
C THR A 74 -2.05 12.00 -22.35
N GLY A 75 -1.91 11.10 -23.32
CA GLY A 75 -1.90 11.47 -24.75
C GLY A 75 -0.87 12.56 -25.06
N ALA A 76 -1.29 13.65 -25.70
CA ALA A 76 -0.46 14.80 -26.06
C ALA A 76 -0.21 15.81 -24.91
N ARG A 77 -0.40 15.41 -23.64
CA ARG A 77 -0.28 16.30 -22.49
C ARG A 77 0.51 15.66 -21.35
N VAL A 78 1.32 16.47 -20.71
CA VAL A 78 2.03 16.11 -19.47
C VAL A 78 1.41 16.89 -18.30
N GLN A 79 0.92 16.16 -17.31
CA GLN A 79 0.30 16.69 -16.11
C GLN A 79 1.26 16.57 -14.93
N ILE A 80 1.51 17.69 -14.27
CA ILE A 80 2.41 17.79 -13.14
C ILE A 80 1.55 17.84 -11.88
N TYR A 81 1.73 16.89 -10.98
CA TYR A 81 0.98 16.77 -9.73
C TYR A 81 1.87 17.00 -8.51
N SER A 82 1.29 17.54 -7.45
CA SER A 82 1.98 17.63 -6.15
C SER A 82 1.78 16.34 -5.34
N ILE A 83 2.87 15.79 -4.81
CA ILE A 83 2.85 14.63 -3.90
C ILE A 83 2.14 14.98 -2.59
N ARG A 84 2.20 16.23 -2.11
CA ARG A 84 1.60 16.60 -0.82
C ARG A 84 0.10 16.84 -0.89
N THR A 85 -0.35 17.61 -1.87
CA THR A 85 -1.76 18.02 -1.99
C THR A 85 -2.55 17.12 -2.93
N ARG A 86 -1.89 16.29 -3.75
CA ARG A 86 -2.51 15.43 -4.79
C ARG A 86 -3.31 16.21 -5.83
N LYS A 87 -3.10 17.52 -5.89
CA LYS A 87 -3.72 18.39 -6.87
C LYS A 87 -2.81 18.51 -8.08
N LEU A 88 -3.45 18.69 -9.23
CA LEU A 88 -2.78 19.09 -10.45
C LEU A 88 -2.16 20.47 -10.20
N LEU A 89 -0.84 20.57 -10.35
CA LEU A 89 -0.12 21.84 -10.31
C LEU A 89 -0.22 22.52 -11.67
N ARG A 90 0.16 21.80 -12.73
CA ARG A 90 0.28 22.36 -14.08
C ARG A 90 0.02 21.30 -15.15
N THR A 91 -0.41 21.74 -16.33
CA THR A 91 -0.52 20.91 -17.54
C THR A 91 0.30 21.54 -18.66
N VAL A 92 1.12 20.73 -19.32
CA VAL A 92 1.94 21.11 -20.47
C VAL A 92 1.36 20.45 -21.73
N THR A 93 1.10 21.28 -22.75
CA THR A 93 0.38 20.89 -23.98
C THR A 93 1.08 21.39 -25.24
N ARG A 94 2.40 21.64 -25.20
CA ARG A 94 3.16 22.22 -26.32
C ARG A 94 3.77 21.16 -27.24
N PHE A 95 3.17 19.99 -27.24
CA PHE A 95 3.61 18.82 -27.98
C PHE A 95 2.80 18.72 -29.26
N ASP A 96 3.46 18.32 -30.35
CA ASP A 96 2.83 18.21 -31.66
C ASP A 96 1.98 16.93 -31.73
N ASP A 97 2.37 15.87 -31.01
CA ASP A 97 1.67 14.58 -30.98
C ASP A 97 1.68 13.94 -29.56
N THR A 98 1.34 12.65 -29.46
CA THR A 98 1.27 11.93 -28.20
C THR A 98 2.64 11.82 -27.54
N VAL A 99 2.67 12.12 -26.24
CA VAL A 99 3.86 12.00 -25.42
C VAL A 99 3.93 10.59 -24.85
N ARG A 100 5.09 9.95 -24.97
CA ARG A 100 5.33 8.57 -24.52
C ARG A 100 6.32 8.54 -23.36
N GLY A 101 7.52 9.07 -23.59
CA GLY A 101 8.56 9.17 -22.58
C GLY A 101 8.43 10.46 -21.78
N THR A 102 8.36 10.37 -20.45
CA THR A 102 8.54 11.54 -19.58
C THR A 102 9.40 11.19 -18.40
N ASP A 103 10.27 12.11 -18.00
CA ASP A 103 11.05 11.96 -16.78
C ASP A 103 11.39 13.31 -16.19
N VAL A 104 11.38 13.38 -14.86
CA VAL A 104 11.76 14.59 -14.13
C VAL A 104 13.17 14.38 -13.62
N ARG A 105 14.02 15.39 -13.82
CA ARG A 105 15.38 15.39 -13.29
C ARG A 105 15.36 15.23 -11.76
N PRO A 106 16.34 14.58 -11.13
CA PRO A 106 16.41 14.43 -9.66
C PRO A 106 16.28 15.75 -8.87
N ASP A 107 16.68 16.89 -9.46
CA ASP A 107 16.50 18.23 -8.90
C ASP A 107 15.06 18.74 -8.85
N GLY A 108 14.15 18.10 -9.60
CA GLY A 108 12.73 18.49 -9.68
C GLY A 108 12.43 19.79 -10.41
N ARG A 109 13.44 20.45 -10.99
CA ARG A 109 13.27 21.72 -11.73
C ARG A 109 13.03 21.52 -13.21
N VAL A 110 13.66 20.50 -13.82
CA VAL A 110 13.61 20.26 -15.26
C VAL A 110 12.95 18.90 -15.49
N PHE A 111 12.13 18.81 -16.53
CA PHE A 111 11.62 17.53 -17.01
C PHE A 111 11.82 17.42 -18.52
N VAL A 112 11.89 16.19 -18.99
CA VAL A 112 12.00 15.85 -20.41
C VAL A 112 10.75 15.10 -20.83
N ALA A 113 10.32 15.38 -22.06
CA ALA A 113 9.25 14.69 -22.72
C ALA A 113 9.69 14.30 -24.14
N GLY A 114 9.36 13.07 -24.53
CA GLY A 114 9.54 12.53 -25.88
C GLY A 114 8.19 12.32 -26.57
N ASP A 115 8.12 12.83 -27.80
CA ASP A 115 6.92 12.82 -28.63
C ASP A 115 6.94 11.66 -29.64
N ASP A 116 5.76 11.33 -30.19
CA ASP A 116 5.61 10.38 -31.29
C ASP A 116 6.31 10.85 -32.58
N THR A 117 6.48 12.16 -32.77
CA THR A 117 7.19 12.74 -33.92
C THR A 117 8.71 12.53 -33.87
N GLY A 118 9.23 11.93 -32.79
CA GLY A 118 10.67 11.78 -32.56
C GLY A 118 11.34 13.02 -31.96
N ALA A 119 10.58 14.11 -31.74
CA ALA A 119 11.09 15.28 -31.04
C ALA A 119 11.26 14.98 -29.55
N LEU A 120 12.41 15.37 -28.99
CA LEU A 120 12.64 15.41 -27.56
C LEU A 120 12.62 16.86 -27.09
N GLN A 121 11.82 17.16 -26.08
CA GLN A 121 11.70 18.52 -25.55
C GLN A 121 12.02 18.54 -24.05
N VAL A 122 12.90 19.45 -23.66
CA VAL A 122 13.31 19.72 -22.28
C VAL A 122 12.56 20.97 -21.80
N PHE A 123 11.88 20.85 -20.66
CA PHE A 123 11.08 21.91 -20.08
C PHE A 123 11.51 22.24 -18.66
N ASP A 124 11.35 23.50 -18.29
CA ASP A 124 11.33 23.88 -16.87
C ASP A 124 9.93 23.61 -16.28
N VAL A 125 9.90 22.93 -15.14
CA VAL A 125 8.70 22.56 -14.37
C VAL A 125 7.94 23.81 -13.92
N ASN A 126 8.65 24.89 -13.58
CA ASN A 126 8.05 26.09 -13.03
C ASN A 126 7.51 27.04 -14.11
N SER A 127 8.33 27.33 -15.12
CA SER A 127 8.03 28.37 -16.11
C SER A 127 7.31 27.86 -17.36
N ARG A 128 7.03 26.55 -17.48
CA ARG A 128 6.49 25.90 -18.69
C ARG A 128 7.39 26.10 -19.92
N ALA A 129 8.46 26.88 -19.84
CA ALA A 129 9.35 27.27 -20.94
C ALA A 129 10.05 26.04 -21.52
N ILE A 130 10.21 26.03 -22.86
CA ILE A 130 11.05 25.04 -23.53
C ILE A 130 12.47 25.55 -23.34
N LEU A 131 13.30 24.75 -22.69
CA LEU A 131 14.74 25.03 -22.53
C LEU A 131 15.48 24.61 -23.80
N LYS A 132 15.15 23.42 -24.32
CA LYS A 132 15.81 22.85 -25.49
C LYS A 132 14.91 21.84 -26.19
N SER A 133 15.08 21.70 -27.50
CA SER A 133 14.41 20.69 -28.31
C SER A 133 15.41 20.00 -29.22
N TRP A 134 15.35 18.67 -29.30
CA TRP A 134 16.17 17.86 -30.20
C TRP A 134 15.29 17.13 -31.21
N ARG A 135 15.73 17.10 -32.47
CA ARG A 135 15.02 16.48 -33.61
C ARG A 135 15.95 15.56 -34.40
N GLU A 136 16.69 14.68 -33.74
CA GLU A 136 17.54 13.70 -34.42
C GLU A 136 16.89 12.32 -34.58
N HIS A 137 15.90 11.98 -33.76
CA HIS A 137 15.15 10.72 -33.91
C HIS A 137 14.13 10.90 -35.02
N LYS A 138 14.02 9.90 -35.91
CA LYS A 138 13.09 9.90 -37.04
C LYS A 138 11.78 9.19 -36.67
N GLN A 139 11.82 8.30 -35.68
CA GLN A 139 10.67 7.57 -35.15
C GLN A 139 10.34 7.96 -33.69
N PRO A 140 9.17 7.54 -33.18
CA PRO A 140 8.74 7.80 -31.81
C PRO A 140 9.79 7.51 -30.74
N VAL A 141 9.89 8.41 -29.75
CA VAL A 141 10.73 8.20 -28.56
C VAL A 141 9.85 7.72 -27.42
N TRP A 142 9.96 6.43 -27.09
CA TRP A 142 9.16 5.80 -26.03
C TRP A 142 9.65 6.08 -24.63
N VAL A 143 10.97 6.14 -24.46
CA VAL A 143 11.58 6.31 -23.14
C VAL A 143 12.56 7.47 -23.20
N SER A 144 12.40 8.39 -22.25
CA SER A 144 13.38 9.41 -21.92
C SER A 144 13.68 9.26 -20.43
N LYS A 145 14.95 9.21 -20.03
CA LYS A 145 15.36 9.10 -18.63
C LYS A 145 16.54 10.02 -18.34
N PHE A 146 16.53 10.66 -17.18
CA PHE A 146 17.72 11.36 -16.68
C PHE A 146 18.66 10.40 -15.97
N SER A 147 19.95 10.69 -16.02
CA SER A 147 20.91 9.99 -15.17
C SER A 147 20.70 10.34 -13.69
N PRO A 148 20.76 9.36 -12.78
CA PRO A 148 20.66 9.59 -11.34
C PRO A 148 22.00 10.03 -10.71
N SER A 149 23.11 9.96 -11.46
CA SER A 149 24.45 10.39 -11.06
C SER A 149 24.79 11.78 -11.60
N ASP A 150 24.57 11.97 -12.90
CA ASP A 150 24.99 13.19 -13.60
C ASP A 150 23.78 14.08 -13.91
N PRO A 151 23.82 15.38 -13.60
CA PRO A 151 22.70 16.29 -13.83
C PRO A 151 22.40 16.57 -15.30
N THR A 152 23.38 16.40 -16.17
CA THR A 152 23.33 16.87 -17.57
C THR A 152 23.04 15.75 -18.56
N SER A 153 23.29 14.50 -18.18
CA SER A 153 23.14 13.36 -19.07
C SER A 153 21.70 12.85 -19.14
N LEU A 154 21.32 12.45 -20.35
CA LEU A 154 19.99 12.01 -20.73
C LEU A 154 20.08 10.75 -21.57
N PHE A 155 19.17 9.81 -21.33
CA PHE A 155 19.04 8.57 -22.07
C PHE A 155 17.71 8.55 -22.80
N THR A 156 17.74 8.12 -24.05
CA THR A 156 16.53 7.96 -24.87
C THR A 156 16.51 6.61 -25.56
N ALA A 157 15.35 5.99 -25.62
CA ALA A 157 15.08 4.81 -26.43
C ALA A 157 13.93 5.10 -27.40
N SER A 158 14.15 4.77 -28.66
CA SER A 158 13.24 5.04 -29.77
C SER A 158 12.87 3.75 -30.50
N ASP A 159 11.74 3.80 -31.21
CA ASP A 159 11.34 2.76 -32.16
C ASP A 159 12.34 2.64 -33.34
N ASP A 160 13.21 3.64 -33.57
CA ASP A 160 14.30 3.59 -34.57
C ASP A 160 15.34 2.47 -34.32
N ARG A 161 15.16 1.66 -33.25
CA ARG A 161 16.06 0.61 -32.75
C ARG A 161 17.36 1.16 -32.17
N THR A 162 17.45 2.49 -32.07
CA THR A 162 18.61 3.17 -31.52
C THR A 162 18.32 3.61 -30.10
N VAL A 163 19.37 3.53 -29.30
CA VAL A 163 19.40 4.07 -27.95
C VAL A 163 20.42 5.18 -27.96
N ARG A 164 20.05 6.39 -27.57
CA ARG A 164 20.94 7.56 -27.62
C ARG A 164 21.17 8.13 -26.24
N LEU A 165 22.43 8.48 -25.98
CA LEU A 165 22.84 9.26 -24.82
C LEU A 165 23.09 10.69 -25.26
N TRP A 166 22.63 11.61 -24.43
CA TRP A 166 22.66 13.02 -24.70
C TRP A 166 23.16 13.81 -23.51
N ASP A 167 23.60 15.04 -23.77
CA ASP A 167 24.04 15.98 -22.76
C ASP A 167 23.34 17.32 -22.96
N LEU A 168 22.76 17.88 -21.90
CA LEU A 168 21.99 19.14 -21.95
C LEU A 168 22.69 20.32 -22.65
N PRO A 169 23.99 20.61 -22.40
CA PRO A 169 24.69 21.68 -23.12
C PRO A 169 24.89 21.36 -24.60
N SER A 170 25.14 20.10 -24.97
CA SER A 170 25.35 19.69 -26.36
C SER A 170 24.05 19.73 -27.16
N GLU A 171 24.12 20.24 -28.39
CA GLU A 171 22.98 20.22 -29.33
C GLU A 171 22.82 18.86 -30.02
N ASN A 172 23.93 18.13 -30.17
CA ASN A 172 23.96 16.81 -30.79
C ASN A 172 23.97 15.69 -29.74
N SER A 173 23.53 14.49 -30.15
CA SER A 173 23.68 13.29 -29.33
C SER A 173 25.16 12.96 -29.08
N VAL A 174 25.48 12.64 -27.83
CA VAL A 174 26.86 12.34 -27.40
C VAL A 174 27.26 10.96 -27.91
N LYS A 175 26.37 9.98 -27.76
CA LYS A 175 26.59 8.61 -28.23
C LYS A 175 25.32 7.99 -28.77
N THR A 176 25.49 7.15 -29.79
CA THR A 176 24.42 6.34 -30.35
C THR A 176 24.78 4.86 -30.18
N PHE A 177 23.89 4.10 -29.55
CA PHE A 177 24.01 2.66 -29.38
C PHE A 177 23.09 1.99 -30.39
N VAL A 178 23.70 1.23 -31.30
CA VAL A 178 23.02 0.46 -32.33
C VAL A 178 23.28 -1.02 -32.04
N GLY A 179 22.22 -1.83 -32.10
CA GLY A 179 22.36 -3.27 -31.98
C GLY A 179 21.04 -4.02 -31.82
N HIS A 180 20.00 -3.37 -31.32
CA HIS A 180 18.66 -3.95 -31.29
C HIS A 180 18.12 -4.17 -32.70
N THR A 181 17.38 -5.27 -32.88
CA THR A 181 16.81 -5.60 -34.19
C THR A 181 15.39 -5.08 -34.36
N ASP A 182 14.69 -4.78 -33.26
CA ASP A 182 13.30 -4.36 -33.21
C ASP A 182 13.08 -3.21 -32.19
N TYR A 183 11.85 -2.70 -32.09
CA TYR A 183 11.46 -1.53 -31.29
C TYR A 183 11.97 -1.57 -29.84
N VAL A 184 12.58 -0.48 -29.39
CA VAL A 184 13.12 -0.34 -28.03
C VAL A 184 12.18 0.53 -27.20
N ARG A 185 11.32 -0.13 -26.42
CA ARG A 185 10.25 0.55 -25.64
C ARG A 185 10.53 0.67 -24.15
N SER A 186 11.60 0.05 -23.67
CA SER A 186 11.97 0.10 -22.26
C SER A 186 13.46 0.38 -22.08
N GLY A 187 13.79 1.14 -21.05
CA GLY A 187 15.17 1.35 -20.66
C GLY A 187 15.31 2.17 -19.38
N ALA A 188 16.44 1.99 -18.70
CA ALA A 188 16.72 2.62 -17.43
C ALA A 188 18.23 2.72 -17.19
N TYR A 189 18.63 3.72 -16.40
CA TYR A 189 19.96 3.80 -15.83
C TYR A 189 20.11 2.79 -14.68
N MET A 190 21.26 2.13 -14.62
CA MET A 190 21.65 1.35 -13.45
C MET A 190 22.01 2.29 -12.28
N PRO A 191 21.40 2.13 -11.09
CA PRO A 191 21.83 2.84 -9.89
C PRO A 191 23.03 2.09 -9.27
N GLY A 192 24.14 2.80 -9.02
CA GLY A 192 25.32 2.23 -8.34
C GLY A 192 26.37 3.31 -8.03
N SER A 193 27.03 3.21 -6.87
CA SER A 193 27.83 4.32 -6.29
C SER A 193 29.22 4.54 -6.91
N LEU A 194 29.79 3.61 -7.69
CA LEU A 194 31.08 3.89 -8.37
C LEU A 194 31.43 2.95 -9.54
N ALA A 195 31.21 1.64 -9.42
CA ALA A 195 31.61 0.66 -10.46
C ALA A 195 30.58 0.48 -11.59
N SER A 196 29.29 0.68 -11.29
CA SER A 196 28.18 0.58 -12.25
C SER A 196 27.75 1.95 -12.79
N SER A 197 28.48 3.01 -12.44
CA SER A 197 28.15 4.39 -12.80
C SER A 197 28.19 4.55 -14.32
N GLY A 198 27.03 4.74 -14.92
CA GLY A 198 26.86 4.94 -16.35
C GLY A 198 26.32 3.75 -17.14
N LEU A 199 26.19 2.56 -16.55
CA LEU A 199 25.60 1.42 -17.28
C LEU A 199 24.12 1.68 -17.61
N LEU A 200 23.76 1.41 -18.87
CA LEU A 200 22.41 1.59 -19.39
C LEU A 200 21.80 0.24 -19.67
N VAL A 201 20.55 0.04 -19.29
CA VAL A 201 19.79 -1.14 -19.67
C VAL A 201 18.71 -0.73 -20.66
N SER A 202 18.61 -1.47 -21.77
CA SER A 202 17.50 -1.35 -22.71
C SER A 202 16.82 -2.69 -22.91
N GLY A 203 15.50 -2.69 -22.99
CA GLY A 203 14.68 -3.84 -23.35
C GLY A 203 13.91 -3.57 -24.63
N SER A 204 13.99 -4.52 -25.56
CA SER A 204 13.38 -4.42 -26.87
C SER A 204 12.36 -5.53 -27.11
N TYR A 205 11.48 -5.30 -28.07
CA TYR A 205 10.55 -6.28 -28.59
C TYR A 205 11.24 -7.41 -29.37
N ASP A 206 12.54 -7.26 -29.66
CA ASP A 206 13.41 -8.34 -30.17
C ASP A 206 13.62 -9.48 -29.15
N ARG A 207 12.99 -9.37 -27.97
CA ARG A 207 13.08 -10.29 -26.84
C ARG A 207 14.45 -10.26 -26.17
N THR A 208 15.23 -9.20 -26.39
CA THR A 208 16.54 -9.04 -25.76
C THR A 208 16.57 -7.86 -24.79
N VAL A 209 17.16 -8.12 -23.62
CA VAL A 209 17.62 -7.06 -22.70
C VAL A 209 19.10 -6.87 -22.95
N ARG A 210 19.51 -5.65 -23.27
CA ARG A 210 20.91 -5.30 -23.50
C ARG A 210 21.42 -4.34 -22.44
N LEU A 211 22.64 -4.60 -21.99
CA LEU A 211 23.40 -3.71 -21.14
C LEU A 211 24.41 -2.97 -22.00
N TRP A 212 24.47 -1.65 -21.88
CA TRP A 212 25.41 -0.79 -22.58
C TRP A 212 26.35 -0.12 -21.59
N ASP A 213 27.64 -0.15 -21.90
CA ASP A 213 28.64 0.67 -21.22
C ASP A 213 28.91 1.91 -22.09
N PRO A 214 28.68 3.14 -21.60
CA PRO A 214 28.95 4.36 -22.35
C PRO A 214 30.43 4.55 -22.67
N ARG A 215 31.35 3.87 -21.99
CA ARG A 215 32.79 3.93 -22.28
C ARG A 215 33.16 3.17 -23.54
N VAL A 216 32.41 2.12 -23.88
CA VAL A 216 32.69 1.26 -25.04
C VAL A 216 31.67 1.56 -26.12
N GLU A 217 32.10 2.22 -27.19
CA GLU A 217 31.25 2.46 -28.34
C GLU A 217 31.13 1.20 -29.21
N SER A 218 29.91 0.94 -29.72
CA SER A 218 29.57 -0.07 -30.74
C SER A 218 29.16 -1.49 -30.28
N ARG A 219 29.45 -1.92 -29.04
CA ARG A 219 29.01 -3.27 -28.57
C ARG A 219 28.21 -3.22 -27.28
N SER A 220 27.11 -3.98 -27.23
CA SER A 220 26.40 -4.26 -25.98
C SER A 220 27.27 -5.12 -25.08
N ALA A 221 27.50 -4.68 -23.85
CA ALA A 221 28.33 -5.38 -22.87
C ALA A 221 27.76 -6.77 -22.55
N MET A 222 26.44 -6.87 -22.42
CA MET A 222 25.72 -8.12 -22.21
C MET A 222 24.40 -8.12 -22.95
N THR A 223 23.96 -9.29 -23.39
CA THR A 223 22.63 -9.49 -24.02
C THR A 223 21.96 -10.70 -23.39
N PHE A 224 20.78 -10.51 -22.83
CA PHE A 224 19.92 -11.57 -22.33
C PHE A 224 18.79 -11.80 -23.30
N LYS A 225 18.66 -13.02 -23.83
CA LYS A 225 17.57 -13.39 -24.73
C LYS A 225 16.45 -14.09 -23.95
N MET A 226 15.24 -13.58 -24.09
CA MET A 226 14.03 -14.08 -23.47
C MET A 226 13.13 -14.74 -24.52
N ALA A 227 12.14 -15.51 -24.06
CA ALA A 227 11.19 -16.17 -24.95
C ALA A 227 10.12 -15.21 -25.52
N ALA A 228 9.80 -14.13 -24.79
CA ALA A 228 8.72 -13.20 -25.10
C ALA A 228 9.20 -11.74 -25.19
N PRO A 229 8.44 -10.86 -25.88
CA PRO A 229 8.77 -9.44 -25.99
C PRO A 229 8.82 -8.75 -24.63
N ILE A 230 9.71 -7.76 -24.49
CA ILE A 230 9.95 -7.08 -23.23
C ILE A 230 9.18 -5.76 -23.21
N GLU A 231 8.30 -5.59 -22.22
CA GLU A 231 7.50 -4.38 -22.05
C GLU A 231 8.16 -3.36 -21.12
N SER A 232 8.71 -3.84 -19.99
CA SER A 232 9.37 -2.97 -19.03
C SER A 232 10.60 -3.60 -18.42
N VAL A 233 11.61 -2.76 -18.18
CA VAL A 233 12.86 -3.14 -17.53
C VAL A 233 13.10 -2.22 -16.35
N LEU A 234 13.45 -2.79 -15.21
CA LEU A 234 13.71 -2.06 -13.97
C LEU A 234 14.94 -2.63 -13.27
N PRO A 235 16.01 -1.84 -13.12
CA PRO A 235 17.17 -2.24 -12.33
C PRO A 235 16.93 -2.08 -10.83
N MET A 236 17.54 -2.95 -10.03
CA MET A 236 17.49 -2.84 -8.57
C MET A 236 18.43 -1.77 -8.03
N PRO A 237 18.10 -1.12 -6.89
CA PRO A 237 18.94 -0.08 -6.28
C PRO A 237 20.32 -0.60 -5.85
N THR A 238 20.43 -1.91 -5.61
CA THR A 238 21.70 -2.59 -5.30
C THR A 238 22.64 -2.67 -6.50
N GLY A 239 22.15 -2.43 -7.72
CA GLY A 239 22.92 -2.46 -8.95
C GLY A 239 23.34 -3.86 -9.42
N THR A 240 22.94 -4.92 -8.73
CA THR A 240 23.33 -6.31 -9.02
C THR A 240 22.36 -7.03 -9.95
N THR A 241 21.06 -6.79 -9.78
CA THR A 241 20.00 -7.49 -10.52
C THR A 241 19.13 -6.54 -11.34
N VAL A 242 18.63 -7.06 -12.45
CA VAL A 242 17.70 -6.38 -13.36
C VAL A 242 16.43 -7.21 -13.47
N LEU A 243 15.30 -6.53 -13.43
CA LEU A 243 14.00 -7.13 -13.67
C LEU A 243 13.55 -6.83 -15.08
N ALA A 244 13.19 -7.88 -15.82
CA ALA A 244 12.62 -7.77 -17.14
C ALA A 244 11.21 -8.36 -17.15
N ALA A 245 10.21 -7.54 -17.46
CA ALA A 245 8.85 -8.00 -17.72
C ALA A 245 8.76 -8.50 -19.16
N ALA A 246 8.66 -9.82 -19.32
CA ALA A 246 8.50 -10.49 -20.60
C ALA A 246 7.11 -11.11 -20.66
N ASP A 247 6.18 -10.41 -21.33
CA ASP A 247 4.77 -10.81 -21.43
C ASP A 247 4.17 -11.14 -20.03
N ASN A 248 3.72 -12.38 -19.79
CA ASN A 248 3.14 -12.80 -18.51
C ASN A 248 4.14 -13.08 -17.38
N LYS A 249 5.44 -13.10 -17.71
CA LYS A 249 6.52 -13.53 -16.82
C LYS A 249 7.41 -12.36 -16.45
N ILE A 250 7.87 -12.33 -15.20
CA ILE A 250 8.90 -11.39 -14.74
C ILE A 250 10.18 -12.20 -14.54
N ALA A 251 11.24 -11.83 -15.25
CA ALA A 251 12.55 -12.45 -15.13
C ALA A 251 13.45 -11.60 -14.23
N VAL A 252 14.06 -12.25 -13.24
CA VAL A 252 15.11 -11.68 -12.40
C VAL A 252 16.44 -12.09 -13.01
N LEU A 253 17.16 -11.13 -13.57
CA LEU A 253 18.45 -11.31 -14.22
C LEU A 253 19.56 -10.86 -13.27
N ASP A 254 20.57 -11.70 -13.08
CA ASP A 254 21.80 -11.32 -12.41
C ASP A 254 22.81 -10.81 -13.44
N ILE A 255 23.26 -9.57 -13.26
CA ILE A 255 24.23 -8.93 -14.16
C ILE A 255 25.64 -9.45 -13.85
N VAL A 256 25.95 -9.74 -12.58
CA VAL A 256 27.31 -10.13 -12.17
C VAL A 256 27.63 -11.53 -12.70
N ALA A 257 26.71 -12.47 -12.53
CA ALA A 257 26.87 -13.83 -13.04
C ALA A 257 26.47 -13.98 -14.52
N GLY A 258 25.78 -13.00 -15.11
CA GLY A 258 25.26 -13.08 -16.47
C GLY A 258 24.22 -14.18 -16.67
N LYS A 259 23.46 -14.53 -15.62
CA LYS A 259 22.49 -15.65 -15.63
C LYS A 259 21.08 -15.18 -15.21
N PRO A 260 20.01 -15.77 -15.79
CA PRO A 260 18.67 -15.60 -15.24
C PRO A 260 18.54 -16.39 -13.93
N LEU A 261 18.20 -15.72 -12.82
CA LEU A 261 18.01 -16.36 -11.51
C LEU A 261 16.64 -17.01 -11.42
N HIS A 262 15.58 -16.22 -11.59
CA HIS A 262 14.21 -16.65 -11.36
C HIS A 262 13.24 -16.13 -12.41
N MET A 263 12.27 -16.98 -12.75
CA MET A 263 11.17 -16.68 -13.66
C MET A 263 9.86 -16.73 -12.88
N ILE A 264 9.24 -15.57 -12.68
CA ILE A 264 8.01 -15.44 -11.90
C ILE A 264 6.83 -15.37 -12.88
N GLN A 265 6.00 -16.42 -12.90
CA GLN A 265 4.75 -16.42 -13.64
C GLN A 265 3.59 -16.28 -12.66
N SER A 266 2.95 -15.12 -12.67
CA SER A 266 1.78 -14.91 -11.81
C SER A 266 0.61 -14.26 -12.53
N HIS A 267 0.86 -13.44 -13.55
CA HIS A 267 -0.18 -12.72 -14.29
C HIS A 267 -0.71 -13.58 -15.44
N GLN A 268 -1.93 -13.29 -15.87
CA GLN A 268 -2.60 -14.01 -16.95
C GLN A 268 -2.40 -13.30 -18.30
N LYS A 269 -2.29 -11.97 -18.30
CA LYS A 269 -1.89 -11.12 -19.42
C LYS A 269 -0.57 -10.39 -19.14
N THR A 270 -0.08 -9.73 -20.18
CA THR A 270 1.19 -8.99 -20.20
C THR A 270 1.36 -8.06 -19.01
N VAL A 271 2.56 -8.08 -18.42
CA VAL A 271 2.99 -7.13 -17.39
C VAL A 271 3.48 -5.86 -18.07
N THR A 272 2.75 -4.77 -17.88
CA THR A 272 2.97 -3.49 -18.56
C THR A 272 4.01 -2.63 -17.84
N ALA A 273 4.00 -2.60 -16.51
CA ALA A 273 4.88 -1.75 -15.73
C ALA A 273 5.41 -2.42 -14.46
N LEU A 274 6.68 -2.15 -14.17
CA LEU A 274 7.35 -2.53 -12.93
C LEU A 274 7.76 -1.27 -12.15
N SER A 275 7.61 -1.30 -10.83
CA SER A 275 8.07 -0.25 -9.92
C SER A 275 8.61 -0.82 -8.63
N LEU A 276 9.66 -0.22 -8.11
CA LEU A 276 10.14 -0.49 -6.75
C LEU A 276 9.26 0.21 -5.72
N ALA A 277 9.17 -0.38 -4.53
CA ALA A 277 8.53 0.17 -3.34
C ALA A 277 9.37 -0.14 -2.09
N SER A 278 9.16 0.61 -1.01
CA SER A 278 9.79 0.40 0.31
C SER A 278 11.32 0.30 0.21
N ASN A 279 11.97 1.32 -0.33
CA ASN A 279 13.43 1.43 -0.44
C ASN A 279 14.11 0.28 -1.21
N GLY A 280 13.37 -0.42 -2.08
CA GLY A 280 13.89 -1.54 -2.86
C GLY A 280 13.65 -2.93 -2.28
N GLU A 281 12.96 -3.04 -1.14
CA GLU A 281 12.58 -4.33 -0.55
C GLU A 281 11.40 -5.00 -1.26
N ARG A 282 10.61 -4.21 -1.99
CA ARG A 282 9.39 -4.71 -2.65
C ARG A 282 9.34 -4.31 -4.10
N LEU A 283 8.85 -5.24 -4.92
CA LEU A 283 8.56 -5.04 -6.33
C LEU A 283 7.05 -4.95 -6.54
N LEU A 284 6.61 -3.94 -7.27
CA LEU A 284 5.26 -3.79 -7.76
C LEU A 284 5.23 -4.14 -9.25
N SER A 285 4.26 -4.96 -9.62
CA SER A 285 3.96 -5.29 -11.01
C SER A 285 2.53 -4.91 -11.33
N GLY A 286 2.33 -4.24 -12.46
CA GLY A 286 1.03 -3.97 -13.04
C GLY A 286 0.87 -4.75 -14.34
N ALA A 287 -0.27 -5.43 -14.50
CA ALA A 287 -0.59 -6.18 -15.71
C ALA A 287 -1.85 -5.64 -16.41
N LEU A 288 -1.98 -5.99 -17.68
CA LEU A 288 -3.16 -5.70 -18.51
C LEU A 288 -4.44 -6.38 -17.98
N ASP A 289 -4.32 -7.33 -17.04
CA ASP A 289 -5.45 -7.93 -16.32
C ASP A 289 -6.13 -6.99 -15.32
N GLY A 290 -5.62 -5.77 -15.14
CA GLY A 290 -6.06 -4.88 -14.08
C GLY A 290 -5.53 -5.28 -12.70
N HIS A 291 -4.63 -6.28 -12.64
CA HIS A 291 -4.04 -6.73 -11.39
C HIS A 291 -2.73 -6.01 -11.11
N MET A 292 -2.66 -5.41 -9.93
CA MET A 292 -1.41 -4.98 -9.32
C MET A 292 -0.97 -6.03 -8.31
N LYS A 293 0.24 -6.56 -8.44
CA LYS A 293 0.81 -7.53 -7.50
C LYS A 293 2.10 -7.01 -6.88
N VAL A 294 2.27 -7.31 -5.60
CA VAL A 294 3.46 -6.98 -4.82
C VAL A 294 4.25 -8.24 -4.57
N PHE A 295 5.54 -8.19 -4.89
CA PHE A 295 6.51 -9.24 -4.60
C PHE A 295 7.55 -8.75 -3.60
N GLU A 296 8.03 -9.68 -2.79
CA GLU A 296 9.23 -9.49 -1.97
C GLU A 296 10.48 -9.71 -2.85
N THR A 297 11.56 -8.98 -2.62
CA THR A 297 12.78 -9.09 -3.46
C THR A 297 13.74 -10.21 -3.04
N THR A 298 13.59 -10.78 -1.84
CA THR A 298 14.42 -11.89 -1.34
C THR A 298 13.91 -13.25 -1.82
N GLY A 299 12.64 -13.54 -1.53
CA GLY A 299 12.00 -14.82 -1.86
C GLY A 299 11.14 -14.80 -3.14
N TRP A 300 10.94 -13.62 -3.75
CA TRP A 300 10.09 -13.45 -4.94
C TRP A 300 8.67 -14.02 -4.80
N ASN A 301 8.18 -14.10 -3.57
CA ASN A 301 6.85 -14.57 -3.26
C ASN A 301 5.82 -13.46 -3.45
N MET A 302 4.60 -13.84 -3.86
CA MET A 302 3.49 -12.90 -3.96
C MET A 302 2.96 -12.56 -2.57
N VAL A 303 3.14 -11.32 -2.16
CA VAL A 303 2.75 -10.83 -0.84
C VAL A 303 1.29 -10.39 -0.82
N SER A 304 0.93 -9.54 -1.78
CA SER A 304 -0.42 -8.97 -1.87
C SER A 304 -0.77 -8.61 -3.30
N GLY A 305 -2.07 -8.55 -3.57
CA GLY A 305 -2.60 -8.12 -4.85
C GLY A 305 -3.76 -7.16 -4.66
N SER A 306 -3.93 -6.23 -5.60
CA SER A 306 -5.12 -5.42 -5.72
C SER A 306 -5.61 -5.40 -7.16
N LYS A 307 -6.93 -5.52 -7.33
CA LYS A 307 -7.58 -5.50 -8.64
C LYS A 307 -8.16 -4.13 -8.91
N TYR A 308 -7.93 -3.64 -10.11
CA TYR A 308 -8.48 -2.41 -10.67
C TYR A 308 -9.54 -2.76 -11.73
N PRO A 309 -10.52 -1.86 -11.95
CA PRO A 309 -11.63 -2.12 -12.87
C PRO A 309 -11.21 -2.14 -14.34
N SER A 310 -10.13 -1.46 -14.71
CA SER A 310 -9.61 -1.41 -16.08
C SER A 310 -8.15 -1.86 -16.17
N PRO A 311 -7.68 -2.25 -17.38
CA PRO A 311 -6.29 -2.64 -17.61
C PRO A 311 -5.30 -1.56 -17.18
N ILE A 312 -4.22 -1.97 -16.53
CA ILE A 312 -3.17 -1.05 -16.05
C ILE A 312 -2.12 -0.90 -17.15
N LEU A 313 -1.81 0.35 -17.52
CA LEU A 313 -0.72 0.66 -18.45
C LEU A 313 0.54 1.10 -17.71
N SER A 314 0.37 1.90 -16.65
CA SER A 314 1.49 2.45 -15.90
C SER A 314 1.25 2.34 -14.40
N LEU A 315 2.31 2.06 -13.66
CA LEU A 315 2.24 1.87 -12.21
C LEU A 315 3.50 2.44 -11.55
N ARG A 316 3.33 3.21 -10.48
CA ARG A 316 4.44 3.73 -9.68
C ARG A 316 4.07 3.86 -8.20
N ALA A 317 4.96 3.39 -7.31
CA ALA A 317 4.93 3.81 -5.91
C ALA A 317 5.68 5.13 -5.77
N ILE A 318 4.97 6.14 -5.26
CA ILE A 318 5.48 7.48 -5.04
C ILE A 318 6.01 7.57 -3.62
N THR A 319 7.31 7.84 -3.51
CA THR A 319 8.03 8.01 -2.24
C THR A 319 8.08 9.47 -1.86
N SER A 320 8.09 9.77 -0.56
CA SER A 320 8.18 11.16 -0.06
C SER A 320 9.08 11.23 1.17
N GLY A 321 9.95 12.23 1.21
CA GLY A 321 10.86 12.48 2.33
C GLY A 321 12.25 11.85 2.19
N GLN A 322 13.17 12.23 3.08
CA GLN A 322 14.56 11.73 3.11
C GLN A 322 14.64 10.23 3.43
N ALA A 323 13.67 9.70 4.19
CA ALA A 323 13.56 8.26 4.50
C ALA A 323 12.89 7.42 3.40
N GLN A 324 12.50 8.04 2.27
CA GLN A 324 11.88 7.38 1.10
C GLN A 324 10.64 6.53 1.43
N GLU A 325 9.81 6.95 2.39
CA GLU A 325 8.58 6.23 2.71
C GLU A 325 7.58 6.28 1.55
N ASP A 326 6.97 5.12 1.23
CA ASP A 326 5.88 5.03 0.26
C ASP A 326 4.65 5.80 0.75
N LYS A 327 4.35 6.92 0.09
CA LYS A 327 3.22 7.79 0.45
C LYS A 327 2.01 7.50 -0.41
N HIS A 328 2.21 7.33 -1.72
CA HIS A 328 1.12 7.06 -2.65
C HIS A 328 1.46 5.92 -3.59
N ILE A 329 0.43 5.21 -4.05
CA ILE A 329 0.52 4.30 -5.19
C ILE A 329 -0.32 4.94 -6.29
N ALA A 330 0.32 5.31 -7.39
CA ALA A 330 -0.35 5.84 -8.57
C ALA A 330 -0.43 4.76 -9.64
N VAL A 331 -1.64 4.51 -10.12
CA VAL A 331 -1.93 3.51 -11.16
C VAL A 331 -2.66 4.22 -12.29
N GLY A 332 -2.07 4.18 -13.48
CA GLY A 332 -2.62 4.69 -14.71
C GLY A 332 -3.31 3.58 -15.48
N MET A 333 -4.59 3.79 -15.79
CA MET A 333 -5.40 2.79 -16.47
C MET A 333 -5.57 3.14 -17.96
N GLN A 334 -5.85 2.13 -18.78
CA GLN A 334 -6.13 2.28 -20.21
C GLN A 334 -7.37 3.15 -20.48
N SER A 335 -8.36 3.10 -19.59
CA SER A 335 -9.56 3.94 -19.67
C SER A 335 -9.31 5.44 -19.42
N GLY A 336 -8.05 5.84 -19.21
CA GLY A 336 -7.67 7.23 -18.96
C GLY A 336 -7.97 7.72 -17.54
N LEU A 337 -8.27 6.80 -16.62
CA LEU A 337 -8.40 7.11 -15.19
C LEU A 337 -7.04 6.93 -14.49
N LEU A 338 -6.69 7.88 -13.64
CA LEU A 338 -5.57 7.81 -12.72
C LEU A 338 -6.10 7.50 -11.32
N SER A 339 -5.69 6.36 -10.74
CA SER A 339 -6.00 6.00 -9.35
C SER A 339 -4.81 6.27 -8.45
N ILE A 340 -4.97 7.17 -7.48
CA ILE A 340 -3.96 7.47 -6.46
C ILE A 340 -4.46 6.93 -5.12
N LYS A 341 -3.84 5.86 -4.62
CA LYS A 341 -4.09 5.34 -3.27
C LYS A 341 -3.08 5.91 -2.31
N THR A 342 -3.54 6.43 -1.17
CA THR A 342 -2.68 7.15 -0.24
C THR A 342 -2.50 6.40 1.07
N ARG A 343 -1.28 6.42 1.58
CA ARG A 343 -0.96 6.01 2.95
C ARG A 343 -0.39 7.22 3.67
N LEU A 344 -1.01 7.55 4.79
CA LEU A 344 -0.47 8.51 5.74
C LEU A 344 0.11 7.75 6.93
N SER A 345 1.36 8.06 7.28
CA SER A 345 2.00 7.59 8.50
C SER A 345 1.27 8.15 9.74
N GLY A 346 1.36 7.48 10.89
CA GLY A 346 0.57 7.78 12.10
C GLY A 346 0.65 9.25 12.56
N GLN A 347 1.82 9.86 12.48
CA GLN A 347 2.01 11.28 12.81
C GLN A 347 1.36 12.23 11.78
N GLN A 348 1.38 11.86 10.50
CA GLN A 348 0.72 12.61 9.43
C GLN A 348 -0.81 12.42 9.49
N LYS A 349 -1.30 11.24 9.89
CA LYS A 349 -2.72 10.97 10.16
C LYS A 349 -3.26 11.81 11.31
N ILE A 350 -2.47 12.01 12.37
CA ILE A 350 -2.87 12.87 13.50
C ILE A 350 -2.97 14.32 13.03
N LYS A 351 -1.95 14.84 12.33
CA LYS A 351 -1.96 16.20 11.77
C LYS A 351 -3.06 16.42 10.72
N GLU A 352 -3.38 15.42 9.90
CA GLU A 352 -4.48 15.53 8.93
C GLU A 352 -5.85 15.40 9.61
N LYS A 353 -5.98 14.60 10.68
CA LYS A 353 -7.18 14.57 11.52
C LYS A 353 -7.41 15.90 12.22
N GLU A 354 -6.34 16.57 12.64
CA GLU A 354 -6.38 17.94 13.17
C GLU A 354 -6.81 18.94 12.07
N ARG A 355 -6.18 18.91 10.89
CA ARG A 355 -6.58 19.77 9.76
C ARG A 355 -7.99 19.52 9.23
N ARG A 356 -8.45 18.26 9.25
CA ARG A 356 -9.84 17.92 8.89
C ARG A 356 -10.82 18.46 9.92
N LYS A 357 -10.49 18.39 11.21
CA LYS A 357 -11.29 19.03 12.26
C LYS A 357 -11.30 20.55 12.10
N GLU A 358 -10.19 21.16 11.70
CA GLU A 358 -10.12 22.59 11.38
C GLU A 358 -10.98 22.94 10.16
N MET A 359 -10.87 22.20 9.05
CA MET A 359 -11.74 22.41 7.88
C MET A 359 -13.21 22.14 8.18
N GLN A 360 -13.52 21.13 8.98
CA GLN A 360 -14.89 20.80 9.36
C GLN A 360 -15.47 21.89 10.28
N ALA A 361 -14.68 22.41 11.23
CA ALA A 361 -15.06 23.56 12.05
C ALA A 361 -15.24 24.85 11.21
N LEU A 362 -14.48 24.99 10.12
CA LEU A 362 -14.63 26.09 9.16
C LEU A 362 -15.93 25.96 8.37
N LEU A 363 -16.26 24.74 7.90
CA LEU A 363 -17.52 24.46 7.20
C LEU A 363 -18.75 24.62 8.11
N GLU A 364 -18.61 24.26 9.39
CA GLU A 364 -19.65 24.40 10.41
C GLU A 364 -19.77 25.83 10.99
N GLY A 365 -18.96 26.79 10.53
CA GLY A 365 -19.00 28.19 10.98
C GLY A 365 -18.54 28.42 12.43
N LYS A 366 -17.93 27.42 13.08
CA LYS A 366 -17.47 27.45 14.50
C LYS A 366 -15.96 27.65 14.63
N LEU A 367 -15.33 28.32 13.67
CA LEU A 367 -13.88 28.53 13.64
C LEU A 367 -13.38 29.26 14.90
N GLU A 368 -14.12 30.27 15.37
CA GLU A 368 -13.76 31.05 16.56
C GLU A 368 -13.79 30.22 17.86
N GLU A 369 -14.73 29.27 18.00
CA GLU A 369 -14.79 28.40 19.18
C GLU A 369 -13.66 27.38 19.20
N HIS A 370 -13.28 26.88 18.01
CA HIS A 370 -12.14 25.99 17.85
C HIS A 370 -10.84 26.73 18.16
N ASP A 371 -10.66 27.94 17.63
CA ASP A 371 -9.48 28.77 17.86
C ASP A 371 -9.39 29.21 19.33
N ARG A 372 -10.51 29.53 19.99
CA ARG A 372 -10.55 29.79 21.45
C ARG A 372 -10.18 28.54 22.26
N LYS A 373 -10.60 27.34 21.86
CA LYS A 373 -10.23 26.06 22.52
C LYS A 373 -8.75 25.72 22.32
N VAL A 374 -8.23 25.88 21.10
CA VAL A 374 -6.82 25.68 20.77
C VAL A 374 -5.95 26.73 21.47
N ALA A 375 -6.39 27.98 21.54
CA ALA A 375 -5.70 29.05 22.28
C ALA A 375 -5.73 28.79 23.79
N LYS A 376 -6.84 28.30 24.36
CA LYS A 376 -6.88 27.85 25.77
C LYS A 376 -5.92 26.69 26.02
N GLN A 377 -5.85 25.71 25.12
CA GLN A 377 -4.85 24.62 25.20
C GLN A 377 -3.42 25.14 25.08
N LYS A 378 -3.11 26.01 24.11
CA LYS A 378 -1.78 26.62 23.95
C LYS A 378 -1.39 27.52 25.13
N LYS A 379 -2.34 28.22 25.75
CA LYS A 379 -2.13 28.99 26.99
C LYS A 379 -1.81 28.08 28.18
N LEU A 380 -2.45 26.91 28.27
CA LEU A 380 -2.07 25.86 29.23
C LEU A 380 -0.70 25.25 28.90
N ARG A 381 -0.28 25.27 27.62
CA ARG A 381 1.06 24.87 27.12
C ARG A 381 2.07 26.02 27.02
N GLY A 382 2.00 27.03 27.88
CA GLY A 382 3.01 28.10 27.88
C GLY A 382 4.42 27.59 28.23
N SER A 383 5.46 28.41 27.99
CA SER A 383 6.88 28.10 28.28
C SER A 383 7.14 27.55 29.70
N GLY A 384 6.32 27.94 30.70
CA GLY A 384 6.39 27.41 32.06
C GLY A 384 5.88 25.96 32.22
N TRP A 385 5.01 25.50 31.32
CA TRP A 385 4.55 24.11 31.24
C TRP A 385 5.63 23.24 30.58
N GLU A 386 6.20 23.64 29.44
CA GLU A 386 7.29 22.90 28.80
C GLU A 386 8.53 22.78 29.69
N LYS A 387 8.85 23.81 30.48
CA LYS A 387 9.90 23.74 31.52
C LYS A 387 9.57 22.74 32.64
N ARG A 388 8.30 22.57 33.02
CA ARG A 388 7.83 21.56 34.00
C ARG A 388 7.83 20.13 33.48
N PHE A 389 7.78 19.93 32.16
CA PHE A 389 7.78 18.61 31.53
C PHE A 389 9.15 18.20 30.95
N ARG A 390 10.15 19.09 31.01
CA ARG A 390 11.54 18.80 30.64
C ARG A 390 12.07 17.68 31.55
N GLY A 391 12.43 16.54 30.96
CA GLY A 391 12.90 15.34 31.67
C GLY A 391 11.89 14.20 31.82
N ARG A 392 10.61 14.40 31.45
CA ARG A 392 9.59 13.33 31.51
C ARG A 392 9.61 12.36 30.32
N ASP A 393 10.21 12.80 29.22
CA ASP A 393 10.41 12.04 27.98
C ASP A 393 11.87 11.59 27.82
N PHE A 394 12.68 11.64 28.88
CA PHE A 394 14.07 11.19 28.85
C PHE A 394 14.11 9.66 28.88
N ILE A 395 14.33 9.06 27.72
CA ILE A 395 14.66 7.64 27.55
C ILE A 395 16.19 7.59 27.55
N GLY A 396 16.77 7.13 28.64
CA GLY A 396 18.20 7.26 28.93
C GLY A 396 19.10 6.75 27.82
N GLU A 397 20.00 7.61 27.34
CA GLU A 397 21.23 7.21 26.68
C GLU A 397 22.30 7.02 27.77
N GLY A 398 22.80 5.79 27.91
CA GLY A 398 24.03 5.50 28.67
C GLY A 398 23.93 4.38 29.71
N VAL A 399 24.26 3.16 29.28
CA VAL A 399 24.94 2.06 30.01
C VAL A 399 24.30 1.43 31.27
N ASP A 400 23.19 1.90 31.83
CA ASP A 400 22.56 1.19 32.95
C ASP A 400 21.50 0.15 32.51
N ILE A 401 21.58 -1.04 33.10
CA ILE A 401 20.71 -2.19 32.88
C ILE A 401 19.24 -1.77 32.96
N VAL A 402 18.55 -1.85 31.82
CA VAL A 402 17.11 -1.61 31.69
C VAL A 402 16.36 -2.68 32.49
N ILE A 403 16.01 -2.39 33.74
CA ILE A 403 14.86 -3.02 34.37
C ILE A 403 13.65 -2.39 33.69
N GLU A 404 12.93 -3.17 32.87
CA GLU A 404 11.70 -2.76 32.19
C GLU A 404 10.66 -2.26 33.20
N GLY A 405 10.75 -0.98 33.56
CA GLY A 405 9.76 -0.26 34.33
C GLY A 405 8.53 -0.09 33.45
N GLN A 406 7.56 -1.00 33.63
CA GLN A 406 6.22 -0.98 33.02
C GLN A 406 5.78 0.45 32.66
N ASP A 407 5.57 0.68 31.36
CA ASP A 407 4.96 1.90 30.82
C ASP A 407 3.86 2.43 31.75
N ARG A 408 4.10 3.57 32.39
CA ARG A 408 3.17 4.22 33.33
C ARG A 408 1.89 4.76 32.66
N LYS A 409 1.58 4.35 31.43
CA LYS A 409 0.21 4.47 30.88
C LYS A 409 -0.60 3.31 31.43
N ARG A 410 -1.21 3.52 32.61
CA ARG A 410 -2.30 2.64 33.09
C ARG A 410 -3.30 2.51 31.95
N LYS A 411 -3.41 1.32 31.36
CA LYS A 411 -4.42 1.04 30.35
C LYS A 411 -5.77 1.33 31.01
N LYS A 412 -6.50 2.30 30.46
CA LYS A 412 -7.84 2.62 30.97
C LYS A 412 -8.72 1.40 30.74
N GLU A 413 -9.28 0.88 31.83
CA GLU A 413 -10.27 -0.18 31.77
C GLU A 413 -11.49 0.31 30.98
N GLN A 414 -12.08 -0.59 30.21
CA GLN A 414 -13.36 -0.31 29.56
C GLN A 414 -14.47 -0.26 30.63
N PRO A 415 -15.57 0.48 30.39
CA PRO A 415 -16.68 0.57 31.35
C PRO A 415 -17.22 -0.80 31.80
N TRP A 416 -17.31 -1.75 30.87
CA TRP A 416 -17.79 -3.11 31.17
C TRP A 416 -16.79 -3.95 31.98
N GLU A 417 -15.48 -3.70 31.84
CA GLU A 417 -14.44 -4.38 32.64
C GLU A 417 -14.51 -3.92 34.10
N HIS A 418 -14.80 -2.63 34.30
CA HIS A 418 -15.04 -2.06 35.63
C HIS A 418 -16.29 -2.65 36.28
N ASP A 419 -17.39 -2.79 35.52
CA ASP A 419 -18.63 -3.40 36.02
C ASP A 419 -18.44 -4.89 36.33
N LEU A 420 -17.67 -5.61 35.52
CA LEU A 420 -17.29 -7.01 35.78
C LEU A 420 -16.45 -7.14 37.05
N ARG A 421 -15.58 -6.17 37.34
CA ARG A 421 -14.79 -6.14 38.57
C ARG A 421 -15.64 -5.85 39.81
N LYS A 422 -16.65 -5.00 39.67
CA LYS A 422 -17.64 -4.69 40.71
C LYS A 422 -18.73 -5.77 40.88
N ALA A 423 -18.58 -6.92 40.23
CA ALA A 423 -19.53 -8.03 40.23
C ALA A 423 -20.93 -7.66 39.69
N ARG A 424 -21.04 -6.61 38.86
CA ARG A 424 -22.27 -6.22 38.17
C ARG A 424 -22.33 -6.91 36.80
N TYR A 425 -22.63 -8.20 36.81
CA TYR A 425 -22.53 -9.04 35.62
C TYR A 425 -23.61 -8.73 34.56
N SER A 426 -24.83 -8.37 34.98
CA SER A 426 -25.93 -8.01 34.07
C SER A 426 -25.60 -6.79 33.22
N ALA A 427 -25.21 -5.69 33.88
CA ALA A 427 -24.83 -4.44 33.23
C ALA A 427 -23.59 -4.58 32.33
N ALA A 428 -22.59 -5.37 32.75
CA ALA A 428 -21.42 -5.65 31.92
C ALA A 428 -21.79 -6.39 30.63
N LEU A 429 -22.72 -7.36 30.71
CA LEU A 429 -23.19 -8.11 29.55
C LEU A 429 -23.95 -7.22 28.57
N ASP A 430 -24.80 -6.33 29.07
CA ASP A 430 -25.60 -5.45 28.21
C ASP A 430 -24.73 -4.43 27.47
N GLN A 431 -23.72 -3.86 28.15
CA GLN A 431 -22.76 -2.95 27.51
C GLN A 431 -21.95 -3.63 26.39
N VAL A 432 -21.54 -4.89 26.61
CA VAL A 432 -20.74 -5.63 25.64
C VAL A 432 -21.58 -6.13 24.47
N LEU A 433 -22.84 -6.51 24.70
CA LEU A 433 -23.78 -6.81 23.62
C LEU A 433 -24.11 -5.56 22.79
N ALA A 434 -24.24 -4.39 23.42
CA ALA A 434 -24.47 -3.11 22.74
C ALA A 434 -23.26 -2.66 21.89
N SER A 435 -22.02 -2.91 22.36
CA SER A 435 -20.79 -2.48 21.66
C SER A 435 -20.53 -3.22 20.34
N GLY A 436 -21.17 -4.36 20.09
CA GLY A 436 -21.03 -5.13 18.84
C GLY A 436 -19.65 -5.79 18.60
N ASP A 437 -18.67 -5.57 19.49
CA ASP A 437 -17.32 -6.10 19.37
C ASP A 437 -17.28 -7.61 19.73
N LYS A 438 -17.12 -8.46 18.71
CA LYS A 438 -17.08 -9.93 18.89
C LYS A 438 -15.98 -10.40 19.85
N THR A 439 -14.82 -9.76 19.81
CA THR A 439 -13.68 -10.11 20.69
C THR A 439 -13.97 -9.73 22.14
N ALA A 440 -14.61 -8.60 22.39
CA ALA A 440 -15.04 -8.18 23.72
C ALA A 440 -16.14 -9.11 24.27
N GLN A 441 -17.11 -9.48 23.44
CA GLN A 441 -18.17 -10.44 23.77
C GLN A 441 -17.60 -11.79 24.20
N LEU A 442 -16.63 -12.30 23.45
CA LEU A 442 -15.91 -13.53 23.78
C LEU A 442 -15.17 -13.44 25.11
N THR A 443 -14.45 -12.34 25.33
CA THR A 443 -13.66 -12.16 26.56
C THR A 443 -14.53 -12.07 27.79
N LEU A 444 -15.66 -11.39 27.69
CA LEU A 444 -16.59 -11.30 28.79
C LEU A 444 -17.22 -12.66 29.10
N LEU A 445 -17.74 -13.36 28.09
CA LEU A 445 -18.42 -14.64 28.30
C LEU A 445 -17.48 -15.74 28.80
N THR A 446 -16.24 -15.76 28.31
CA THR A 446 -15.21 -16.66 28.85
C THR A 446 -14.86 -16.31 30.30
N ALA A 447 -14.70 -15.02 30.63
CA ALA A 447 -14.46 -14.60 32.01
C ALA A 447 -15.62 -14.94 32.94
N LEU A 448 -16.87 -14.78 32.48
CA LEU A 448 -18.08 -15.17 33.23
C LEU A 448 -18.14 -16.69 33.46
N ARG A 449 -17.75 -17.49 32.47
CA ARG A 449 -17.63 -18.95 32.61
C ARG A 449 -16.57 -19.32 33.65
N HIS A 450 -15.39 -18.71 33.60
CA HIS A 450 -14.31 -18.99 34.57
C HIS A 450 -14.66 -18.56 36.00
N ARG A 451 -15.54 -17.57 36.16
CA ARG A 451 -16.04 -17.12 37.46
C ARG A 451 -17.34 -17.81 37.89
N SER A 452 -17.84 -18.79 37.12
CA SER A 452 -19.14 -19.44 37.33
C SER A 452 -20.33 -18.48 37.45
N ALA A 453 -20.20 -17.25 36.95
CA ALA A 453 -21.19 -16.18 37.12
C ALA A 453 -22.15 -16.05 35.93
N LEU A 454 -22.12 -17.00 35.00
CA LEU A 454 -22.93 -16.96 33.78
C LEU A 454 -24.43 -17.00 34.11
N ARG A 455 -24.85 -17.92 34.98
CA ARG A 455 -26.25 -17.99 35.46
C ARG A 455 -26.68 -16.70 36.17
N ALA A 456 -25.82 -16.16 37.05
CA ALA A 456 -26.08 -14.91 37.77
C ALA A 456 -26.21 -13.69 36.84
N SER A 457 -25.54 -13.69 35.69
CA SER A 457 -25.65 -12.61 34.70
C SER A 457 -26.97 -12.63 33.90
N LEU A 458 -27.63 -13.79 33.86
CA LEU A 458 -28.84 -14.05 33.08
C LEU A 458 -30.12 -14.08 33.92
N GLN A 459 -30.01 -14.23 35.24
CA GLN A 459 -31.15 -14.16 36.16
C GLN A 459 -31.79 -12.76 36.17
N ASN A 460 -33.11 -12.72 36.37
CA ASN A 460 -33.92 -11.49 36.51
C ASN A 460 -33.86 -10.52 35.32
N ARG A 461 -33.75 -11.04 34.10
CA ARG A 461 -33.88 -10.26 32.86
C ARG A 461 -35.31 -10.17 32.37
N ASP A 462 -35.68 -8.99 31.89
CA ASP A 462 -36.91 -8.69 31.18
C ASP A 462 -36.80 -9.08 29.70
N GLU A 463 -37.93 -9.19 29.01
CA GLU A 463 -38.04 -9.52 27.59
C GLU A 463 -37.09 -8.68 26.71
N VAL A 464 -37.05 -7.37 26.94
CA VAL A 464 -36.24 -6.42 26.15
C VAL A 464 -34.74 -6.69 26.31
N THR A 465 -34.30 -7.06 27.51
CA THR A 465 -32.87 -7.32 27.79
C THR A 465 -32.44 -8.73 27.39
N LEU A 466 -33.38 -9.66 27.27
CA LEU A 466 -33.15 -11.03 26.82
C LEU A 466 -33.06 -11.12 25.29
N GLN A 467 -33.75 -10.25 24.55
CA GLN A 467 -33.74 -10.22 23.09
C GLN A 467 -32.32 -10.07 22.49
N PRO A 468 -31.46 -9.12 22.92
CA PRO A 468 -30.08 -9.03 22.43
C PRO A 468 -29.25 -10.28 22.70
N VAL A 469 -29.48 -10.96 23.83
CA VAL A 469 -28.79 -12.20 24.18
C VAL A 469 -29.18 -13.31 23.20
N LEU A 470 -30.47 -13.51 22.94
CA LEU A 470 -30.95 -14.50 21.97
C LEU A 470 -30.52 -14.18 20.54
N GLN A 471 -30.49 -12.89 20.15
CA GLN A 471 -29.95 -12.48 18.85
C GLN A 471 -28.46 -12.77 18.74
N TRP A 472 -27.72 -12.55 19.82
CA TRP A 472 -26.30 -12.87 19.88
C TRP A 472 -26.07 -14.38 19.78
N VAL A 473 -26.79 -15.21 20.54
CA VAL A 473 -26.71 -16.68 20.49
C VAL A 473 -27.02 -17.17 19.07
N ASN A 474 -28.09 -16.66 18.46
CA ASN A 474 -28.44 -16.99 17.08
C ASN A 474 -27.30 -16.69 16.10
N LYS A 475 -26.58 -15.58 16.29
CA LYS A 475 -25.48 -15.17 15.41
C LYS A 475 -24.18 -15.93 15.71
N SER A 476 -23.94 -16.30 16.96
CA SER A 476 -22.70 -16.95 17.40
C SER A 476 -22.66 -18.46 17.12
N ILE A 477 -23.82 -19.10 16.97
CA ILE A 477 -23.92 -20.52 16.60
C ILE A 477 -23.29 -20.81 15.22
N GLY A 478 -23.36 -19.87 14.27
CA GLY A 478 -22.74 -20.05 12.95
C GLY A 478 -21.22 -19.89 12.93
N GLU A 479 -20.57 -19.53 14.05
CA GLU A 479 -19.11 -19.49 14.14
C GLU A 479 -18.61 -20.69 14.97
N PRO A 480 -17.91 -21.68 14.38
CA PRO A 480 -17.54 -22.93 15.05
C PRO A 480 -16.65 -22.73 16.30
N ARG A 481 -15.93 -21.60 16.37
CA ARG A 481 -15.10 -21.24 17.52
C ARG A 481 -15.89 -20.85 18.76
N LEU A 482 -17.11 -20.34 18.56
CA LEU A 482 -17.98 -19.81 19.60
C LEU A 482 -19.02 -20.83 20.07
N VAL A 483 -19.26 -21.89 19.30
CA VAL A 483 -20.35 -22.86 19.52
C VAL A 483 -20.41 -23.37 20.96
N LYS A 484 -19.27 -23.75 21.56
CA LYS A 484 -19.26 -24.24 22.95
C LYS A 484 -19.81 -23.22 23.94
N LEU A 485 -19.38 -21.95 23.83
CA LEU A 485 -19.85 -20.87 24.70
C LEU A 485 -21.30 -20.50 24.40
N SER A 486 -21.69 -20.46 23.13
CA SER A 486 -23.06 -20.10 22.75
C SER A 486 -24.06 -21.17 23.17
N VAL A 487 -23.71 -22.46 23.10
CA VAL A 487 -24.55 -23.57 23.58
C VAL A 487 -24.70 -23.51 25.10
N GLU A 488 -23.63 -23.27 25.86
CA GLU A 488 -23.71 -23.09 27.31
C GLU A 488 -24.62 -21.92 27.69
N VAL A 489 -24.51 -20.78 26.99
CA VAL A 489 -25.41 -19.62 27.21
C VAL A 489 -26.85 -19.98 26.83
N ALA A 490 -27.07 -20.62 25.68
CA ALA A 490 -28.40 -21.00 25.20
C ALA A 490 -29.10 -21.96 26.19
N MET A 491 -28.39 -22.97 26.69
CA MET A 491 -28.92 -23.92 27.67
C MET A 491 -29.29 -23.21 28.98
N ASN A 492 -28.45 -22.30 29.47
CA ASN A 492 -28.77 -21.52 30.68
C ASN A 492 -29.98 -20.60 30.49
N VAL A 493 -30.12 -19.97 29.31
CA VAL A 493 -31.29 -19.15 29.00
C VAL A 493 -32.56 -20.01 28.94
N LEU A 494 -32.52 -21.15 28.26
CA LEU A 494 -33.68 -22.04 28.14
C LEU A 494 -34.09 -22.63 29.50
N ASP A 495 -33.13 -22.99 30.35
CA ASP A 495 -33.40 -23.54 31.68
C ASP A 495 -34.09 -22.51 32.60
N ILE A 496 -33.56 -21.28 32.67
CA ILE A 496 -34.12 -20.21 33.53
C ILE A 496 -35.50 -19.76 33.05
N TYR A 497 -35.69 -19.65 31.73
CA TYR A 497 -36.89 -19.04 31.15
C TYR A 497 -37.92 -20.04 30.63
N SER A 498 -37.70 -21.35 30.87
CA SER A 498 -38.61 -22.43 30.43
C SER A 498 -40.08 -22.20 30.85
N GLY A 499 -40.31 -21.71 32.07
CA GLY A 499 -41.65 -21.41 32.60
C GLY A 499 -42.33 -20.18 32.00
N ASN A 500 -41.59 -19.33 31.29
CA ASN A 500 -42.10 -18.09 30.70
C ASN A 500 -42.29 -18.18 29.18
N LEU A 501 -42.01 -19.34 28.56
CA LEU A 501 -42.32 -19.57 27.15
C LEU A 501 -43.84 -19.49 26.93
N GLY A 502 -44.25 -18.82 25.85
CA GLY A 502 -45.66 -18.59 25.53
C GLY A 502 -46.26 -17.27 26.04
N GLN A 503 -45.55 -16.51 26.91
CA GLN A 503 -46.01 -15.17 27.32
C GLN A 503 -45.71 -14.10 26.29
N SER A 504 -44.62 -14.26 25.52
CA SER A 504 -44.23 -13.32 24.46
C SER A 504 -44.00 -14.04 23.12
N ALA A 505 -44.75 -13.60 22.12
CA ALA A 505 -44.59 -14.05 20.74
C ALA A 505 -43.24 -13.66 20.11
N THR A 506 -42.51 -12.68 20.66
CA THR A 506 -41.21 -12.26 20.09
C THR A 506 -40.09 -13.21 20.49
N ILE A 507 -40.08 -13.66 21.74
CA ILE A 507 -39.12 -14.64 22.27
C ILE A 507 -39.37 -16.00 21.61
N ASP A 508 -40.62 -16.44 21.51
CA ASP A 508 -40.97 -17.71 20.89
C ASP A 508 -40.48 -17.78 19.43
N LYS A 509 -40.68 -16.71 18.64
CA LYS A 509 -40.14 -16.62 17.27
C LYS A 509 -38.61 -16.70 17.21
N MET A 510 -37.90 -16.19 18.22
CA MET A 510 -36.44 -16.25 18.29
C MET A 510 -35.94 -17.63 18.71
N VAL A 511 -36.67 -18.33 19.57
CA VAL A 511 -36.40 -19.72 19.96
C VAL A 511 -36.67 -20.67 18.78
N ASP A 512 -37.75 -20.46 18.04
CA ASP A 512 -38.02 -21.20 16.79
C ASP A 512 -36.90 -21.00 15.77
N ARG A 513 -36.42 -19.75 15.63
CA ARG A 513 -35.30 -19.42 14.75
C ARG A 513 -34.00 -20.09 15.22
N LEU A 514 -33.78 -20.13 16.53
CA LEU A 514 -32.64 -20.81 17.14
C LEU A 514 -32.67 -22.30 16.80
N HIS A 515 -33.83 -22.95 16.97
CA HIS A 515 -34.01 -24.36 16.67
C HIS A 515 -33.72 -24.70 15.21
N ARG A 516 -34.25 -23.90 14.27
CA ARG A 516 -33.97 -24.07 12.83
C ARG A 516 -32.48 -23.92 12.54
N ARG A 517 -31.82 -22.89 13.07
CA ARG A 517 -30.38 -22.68 12.88
C ARG A 517 -29.54 -23.83 13.44
N VAL A 518 -29.90 -24.34 14.63
CA VAL A 518 -29.18 -25.48 15.21
C VAL A 518 -29.30 -26.71 14.31
N ARG A 519 -30.47 -26.94 13.70
CA ARG A 519 -30.66 -28.03 12.72
C ARG A 519 -29.76 -27.83 11.49
N ASP A 520 -29.75 -26.64 10.92
CA ASP A 520 -28.91 -26.32 9.76
C ASP A 520 -27.41 -26.53 10.08
N GLU A 521 -26.94 -26.09 11.25
CA GLU A 521 -25.53 -26.30 11.66
C GLU A 521 -25.19 -27.76 11.91
N VAL A 522 -26.13 -28.58 12.39
CA VAL A 522 -25.92 -30.03 12.55
C VAL A 522 -25.77 -30.70 11.18
N GLU A 523 -26.56 -30.30 10.19
CA GLU A 523 -26.42 -30.78 8.81
C GLU A 523 -25.06 -30.37 8.21
N MET A 524 -24.65 -29.11 8.39
CA MET A 524 -23.33 -28.62 7.96
C MET A 524 -22.18 -29.36 8.65
N ALA A 525 -22.30 -29.65 9.94
CA ALA A 525 -21.32 -30.44 10.69
C ALA A 525 -21.23 -31.89 10.17
N HIS A 526 -22.37 -32.49 9.81
CA HIS A 526 -22.39 -33.82 9.21
C HIS A 526 -21.67 -33.84 7.84
N GLN A 527 -21.94 -32.86 6.97
CA GLN A 527 -21.26 -32.71 5.68
C GLN A 527 -19.75 -32.46 5.85
N ALA A 528 -19.35 -31.67 6.85
CA ALA A 528 -17.94 -31.45 7.17
C ALA A 528 -17.22 -32.75 7.60
N CYS A 529 -17.90 -33.61 8.37
CA CYS A 529 -17.37 -34.93 8.74
C CYS A 529 -17.23 -35.85 7.52
N GLN A 530 -18.22 -35.86 6.61
CA GLN A 530 -18.15 -36.65 5.38
C GLN A 530 -16.98 -36.22 4.47
N THR A 531 -16.82 -34.92 4.24
CA THR A 531 -15.71 -34.37 3.44
C THR A 531 -14.35 -34.61 4.07
N LYS A 532 -14.25 -34.56 5.40
CA LYS A 532 -13.04 -34.99 6.12
C LYS A 532 -12.72 -36.46 5.85
N GLY A 533 -13.71 -37.35 5.94
CA GLY A 533 -13.55 -38.77 5.61
C GLY A 533 -13.05 -38.99 4.18
N MET A 534 -13.60 -38.26 3.19
CA MET A 534 -13.12 -38.31 1.80
C MET A 534 -11.66 -37.85 1.66
N LEU A 535 -11.27 -36.78 2.38
CA LEU A 535 -9.91 -36.24 2.32
C LEU A 535 -8.90 -37.17 3.00
N ASP A 536 -9.28 -37.80 4.11
CA ASP A 536 -8.43 -38.77 4.80
C ASP A 536 -8.20 -40.03 3.93
N MET A 537 -9.19 -40.47 3.15
CA MET A 537 -9.02 -41.54 2.14
C MET A 537 -8.01 -41.15 1.05
N LEU A 538 -8.04 -39.89 0.58
CA LEU A 538 -7.08 -39.38 -0.42
C LEU A 538 -5.65 -39.22 0.12
N LYS A 539 -5.48 -39.13 1.44
CA LYS A 539 -4.14 -39.10 2.08
C LYS A 539 -3.58 -40.49 2.36
N ALA A 540 -4.45 -41.48 2.51
CA ALA A 540 -4.08 -42.86 2.80
C ALA A 540 -3.76 -43.66 1.53
N ALA A 541 -4.34 -43.26 0.39
CA ALA A 541 -3.93 -43.69 -0.95
C ALA A 541 -2.66 -42.93 -1.38
#